data_AF-A0A8C2UT78-F1
#
_entry.id   AF-A0A8C2UT78-F1
#
_cell.length_a   1.000
_cell.length_b   1.000
_cell.length_c   1.000
_cell.angle_alpha   90.00
_cell.angle_beta   90.00
_cell.angle_gamma   90.00
#
_symmetry.space_group_name_H-M   'P 1'
#
loop_
_entity.id
_entity.type
_entity.pdbx_description
1 polymer ?
#
loop_
_entity_poly.entity_id
_entity_poly.type
_entity_poly.pdbx_seq_one_letter_code
_entity_poly.pdbx_strand_id
1 'polypeptide(L)'
;MEFLWAPLLGLCCSLAAADRHTVFWNSSNPKFRDEDYTVHVRLNDYLDIICPHYEDDTVADTAMERYTLYLVEYEEYAVCQPQSKDQVRWRCNQPSAKHGPEKLSEKFQRFTPFTLGKEFKEGHSYYYISKPISHQEDYCLKLKVTVDGKITHSPQAHANPQEKRLQSDDPEVQVLHSIGHSAAPRLFPLAWVVLLLPLLLLQTQ
;
A
#
# COMPACT_ATOMS: atom_id res chain seq x y z
N MET A 1 4.80 -10.26 48.60
CA MET A 1 3.47 -10.43 47.97
C MET A 1 2.83 -9.05 48.06
N GLU A 2 2.74 -8.21 47.04
CA GLU A 2 2.19 -8.48 45.70
C GLU A 2 2.38 -7.22 44.82
N PHE A 3 3.48 -6.99 44.08
CA PHE A 3 3.51 -5.90 43.06
C PHE A 3 4.50 -6.17 41.91
N LEU A 4 4.55 -7.39 41.37
CA LEU A 4 5.48 -7.76 40.28
C LEU A 4 4.82 -7.96 38.90
N TRP A 5 3.55 -7.59 38.71
CA TRP A 5 2.81 -7.86 37.47
C TRP A 5 2.77 -6.69 36.47
N ALA A 6 3.43 -5.57 36.77
CA ALA A 6 3.36 -4.36 35.94
C ALA A 6 4.19 -4.36 34.63
N PRO A 7 5.25 -5.17 34.40
CA PRO A 7 6.01 -5.06 33.15
C PRO A 7 5.47 -5.94 32.01
N LEU A 8 4.48 -6.82 32.25
CA LEU A 8 3.93 -7.70 31.22
C LEU A 8 2.85 -7.07 30.32
N LEU A 9 2.29 -5.91 30.68
CA LEU A 9 1.30 -5.21 29.84
C LEU A 9 1.91 -4.30 28.76
N GLY A 10 3.23 -4.05 28.78
CA GLY A 10 3.88 -3.14 27.84
C GLY A 10 4.33 -3.76 26.51
N LEU A 11 4.29 -5.09 26.37
CA LEU A 11 4.94 -5.82 25.27
C LEU A 11 3.96 -6.53 24.32
N CYS A 12 2.73 -6.01 24.15
CA CYS A 12 1.72 -6.61 23.26
C CYS A 12 1.13 -5.64 22.21
N CYS A 13 1.62 -4.40 22.11
CA CYS A 13 1.04 -3.40 21.19
C CYS A 13 1.87 -3.11 19.93
N SER A 14 2.87 -3.91 19.59
CA SER A 14 3.45 -3.89 18.23
C SER A 14 2.68 -4.82 17.29
N LEU A 15 1.35 -4.74 17.31
CA LEU A 15 0.57 -5.07 16.12
C LEU A 15 0.96 -4.04 15.07
N ALA A 16 1.70 -4.46 14.04
CA ALA A 16 2.09 -3.58 12.95
C ALA A 16 0.84 -2.92 12.38
N ALA A 17 0.65 -1.64 12.67
CA ALA A 17 -0.42 -0.85 12.09
C ALA A 17 -0.20 -0.78 10.58
N ALA A 18 -1.28 -0.89 9.81
CA ALA A 18 -1.25 -0.65 8.38
C ALA A 18 -0.72 0.76 8.11
N ASP A 19 0.22 0.89 7.17
CA ASP A 19 0.77 2.18 6.80
C ASP A 19 -0.22 2.95 5.90
N ARG A 20 -0.09 4.28 5.86
CA ARG A 20 -0.93 5.15 5.02
C ARG A 20 -0.07 6.00 4.10
N HIS A 21 -0.32 5.86 2.80
CA HIS A 21 0.35 6.61 1.73
C HIS A 21 -0.58 7.70 1.22
N THR A 22 -0.10 8.93 1.08
CA THR A 22 -0.94 10.07 0.61
C THR A 22 -0.44 10.61 -0.72
N VAL A 23 -1.37 10.80 -1.66
CA VAL A 23 -1.12 11.37 -2.99
C VAL A 23 -2.08 12.53 -3.22
N PHE A 24 -1.55 13.72 -3.41
CA PHE A 24 -2.33 14.89 -3.84
C PHE A 24 -2.48 14.87 -5.36
N TRP A 25 -3.71 14.69 -5.84
CA TRP A 25 -4.01 14.47 -7.25
C TRP A 25 -4.38 15.77 -7.97
N ASN A 26 -3.39 16.57 -8.32
CA ASN A 26 -3.57 17.82 -9.07
C ASN A 26 -2.38 18.08 -10.01
N SER A 27 -2.60 18.91 -11.02
CA SER A 27 -1.60 19.25 -12.05
C SER A 27 -0.38 20.00 -11.48
N SER A 28 -0.57 20.69 -10.36
CA SER A 28 0.49 21.46 -9.68
C SER A 28 1.47 20.58 -8.91
N ASN A 29 1.12 19.33 -8.59
CA ASN A 29 1.99 18.41 -7.89
C ASN A 29 3.15 17.97 -8.81
N PRO A 30 4.41 18.34 -8.50
CA PRO A 30 5.55 18.10 -9.38
C PRO A 30 5.83 16.62 -9.61
N LYS A 31 5.38 15.72 -8.73
CA LYS A 31 5.57 14.27 -8.90
C LYS A 31 4.88 13.72 -10.14
N PHE A 32 3.87 14.41 -10.69
CA PHE A 32 3.22 14.00 -11.94
C PHE A 32 3.93 14.48 -13.22
N ARG A 33 5.01 15.28 -13.11
CA ARG A 33 5.67 15.87 -14.29
C ARG A 33 6.47 14.85 -15.11
N ASP A 34 7.11 13.90 -14.44
CA ASP A 34 8.06 12.97 -15.07
C ASP A 34 7.38 11.67 -15.54
N GLU A 35 6.05 11.59 -15.44
CA GLU A 35 5.22 10.44 -15.86
C GLU A 35 5.56 9.08 -15.21
N ASP A 36 6.44 9.05 -14.21
CA ASP A 36 6.94 7.85 -13.54
C ASP A 36 6.49 7.73 -12.08
N TYR A 37 5.54 8.57 -11.65
CA TYR A 37 5.06 8.61 -10.27
C TYR A 37 4.61 7.22 -9.81
N THR A 38 5.43 6.63 -8.93
CA THR A 38 5.22 5.30 -8.36
C THR A 38 5.15 5.37 -6.85
N VAL A 39 4.21 4.64 -6.26
CA VAL A 39 4.12 4.42 -4.80
C VAL A 39 4.27 2.93 -4.52
N HIS A 40 5.07 2.60 -3.52
CA HIS A 40 5.24 1.23 -3.02
C HIS A 40 4.41 1.05 -1.75
N VAL A 41 3.62 -0.01 -1.71
CA VAL A 41 2.73 -0.32 -0.59
C VAL A 41 2.87 -1.80 -0.22
N ARG A 42 2.48 -2.17 1.00
CA ARG A 42 2.33 -3.58 1.38
C ARG A 42 0.86 -3.96 1.42
N LEU A 43 0.58 -5.26 1.46
CA LEU A 43 -0.78 -5.71 1.74
C LEU A 43 -1.26 -5.16 3.08
N ASN A 44 -2.53 -4.77 3.09
CA ASN A 44 -3.27 -4.10 4.16
C ASN A 44 -2.93 -2.63 4.40
N ASP A 45 -1.91 -2.07 3.74
CA ASP A 45 -1.68 -0.62 3.74
C ASP A 45 -2.84 0.11 3.01
N TYR A 46 -2.90 1.43 3.23
CA TYR A 46 -3.88 2.30 2.60
C TYR A 46 -3.20 3.31 1.67
N LEU A 47 -3.85 3.63 0.56
CA LEU A 47 -3.55 4.78 -0.29
C LEU A 47 -4.69 5.78 -0.20
N ASP A 48 -4.36 6.99 0.23
CA ASP A 48 -5.24 8.14 0.28
C ASP A 48 -4.95 9.05 -0.91
N ILE A 49 -5.85 9.06 -1.89
CA ILE A 49 -5.80 9.99 -3.02
C ILE A 49 -6.66 11.20 -2.65
N ILE A 50 -6.03 12.36 -2.52
CA ILE A 50 -6.64 13.63 -2.14
C ILE A 50 -6.96 14.42 -3.42
N CYS A 51 -8.23 14.75 -3.61
CA CYS A 51 -8.70 15.55 -4.75
C CYS A 51 -8.23 17.02 -4.65
N PRO A 52 -8.17 17.76 -5.76
CA PRO A 52 -7.96 19.21 -5.74
C PRO A 52 -9.04 19.89 -4.89
N HIS A 53 -8.64 20.86 -4.06
CA HIS A 53 -9.54 21.59 -3.19
C HIS A 53 -9.16 23.06 -3.13
N TYR A 54 -10.17 23.92 -3.11
CA TYR A 54 -10.05 25.37 -3.14
C TYR A 54 -10.93 25.93 -2.03
N GLU A 55 -10.31 26.59 -1.05
CA GLU A 55 -11.01 27.09 0.15
C GLU A 55 -11.77 28.39 -0.10
N ASP A 56 -11.26 29.23 -1.00
CA ASP A 56 -11.81 30.56 -1.28
C ASP A 56 -12.29 30.68 -2.73
N ASP A 57 -13.29 31.55 -2.96
CA ASP A 57 -13.82 31.90 -4.28
C ASP A 57 -12.83 32.75 -5.13
N THR A 58 -11.54 32.70 -4.82
CA THR A 58 -10.47 33.41 -5.55
C THR A 58 -10.21 32.79 -6.91
N VAL A 59 -10.42 31.49 -7.03
CA VAL A 59 -10.30 30.75 -8.29
C VAL A 59 -11.68 30.63 -8.91
N ALA A 60 -11.83 31.01 -10.19
CA ALA A 60 -13.09 30.84 -10.90
C ALA A 60 -13.46 29.35 -10.97
N ASP A 61 -14.75 29.03 -10.85
CA ASP A 61 -15.25 27.64 -10.88
C ASP A 61 -14.78 26.85 -12.10
N THR A 62 -14.68 27.52 -13.26
CA THR A 62 -14.22 26.94 -14.53
C THR A 62 -12.71 26.65 -14.56
N ALA A 63 -11.92 27.24 -13.67
CA ALA A 63 -10.49 27.01 -13.51
C ALA A 63 -10.17 26.00 -12.40
N MET A 64 -11.17 25.58 -11.61
CA MET A 64 -10.99 24.57 -10.58
C MET A 64 -10.88 23.18 -11.21
N GLU A 65 -9.76 22.51 -10.93
CA GLU A 65 -9.48 21.17 -11.45
C GLU A 65 -10.49 20.14 -10.92
N ARG A 66 -11.02 19.32 -11.84
CA ARG A 66 -11.97 18.23 -11.53
C ARG A 66 -11.63 17.00 -12.34
N TYR A 67 -11.64 15.84 -11.72
CA TYR A 67 -11.14 14.60 -12.31
C TYR A 67 -12.09 13.42 -12.11
N THR A 68 -12.20 12.58 -13.14
CA THR A 68 -12.68 11.21 -12.97
C THR A 68 -11.46 10.29 -12.91
N LEU A 69 -11.34 9.53 -11.81
CA LEU A 69 -10.26 8.57 -11.56
C LEU A 69 -10.69 7.18 -12.02
N TYR A 70 -9.78 6.49 -12.68
CA TYR A 70 -9.96 5.13 -13.17
C TYR A 70 -8.89 4.23 -12.61
N LEU A 71 -9.26 2.98 -12.31
CA LEU A 71 -8.32 1.90 -12.04
C LEU A 71 -8.29 1.02 -13.28
N VAL A 72 -7.17 1.00 -13.98
CA VAL A 72 -7.03 0.46 -15.34
C VAL A 72 -5.93 -0.58 -15.43
N GLU A 73 -5.91 -1.31 -16.55
CA GLU A 73 -4.80 -2.21 -16.88
C GLU A 73 -3.60 -1.44 -17.49
N TYR A 74 -2.47 -2.13 -17.66
CA TYR A 74 -1.22 -1.47 -18.06
C TYR A 74 -1.31 -0.81 -19.45
N GLU A 75 -1.98 -1.46 -20.40
CA GLU A 75 -2.11 -0.98 -21.77
C GLU A 75 -2.85 0.37 -21.80
N GLU A 76 -3.93 0.49 -21.02
CA GLU A 76 -4.72 1.71 -20.84
C GLU A 76 -3.93 2.80 -20.11
N TYR A 77 -3.13 2.43 -19.12
CA TYR A 77 -2.22 3.35 -18.42
C TYR A 77 -1.15 3.92 -19.36
N ALA A 78 -0.59 3.09 -20.25
CA ALA A 78 0.46 3.49 -21.18
C ALA A 78 -0.02 4.53 -22.19
N VAL A 79 -1.23 4.39 -22.71
CA VAL A 79 -1.84 5.36 -23.65
C VAL A 79 -2.69 6.43 -22.94
N CYS A 80 -2.77 6.34 -21.62
CA CYS A 80 -3.71 7.07 -20.77
C CYS A 80 -5.13 7.18 -21.35
N GLN A 81 -5.78 6.05 -21.57
CA GLN A 81 -7.15 6.02 -22.04
C GLN A 81 -7.90 4.86 -21.39
N PRO A 82 -8.95 5.11 -20.58
CA PRO A 82 -9.77 4.03 -20.05
C PRO A 82 -10.62 3.42 -21.17
N GLN A 83 -10.79 2.11 -21.13
CA GLN A 83 -11.55 1.32 -22.09
C GLN A 83 -13.06 1.49 -21.90
N SER A 84 -13.53 1.62 -20.66
CA SER A 84 -14.95 1.74 -20.32
C SER A 84 -15.21 2.78 -19.25
N LYS A 85 -16.42 3.36 -19.29
CA LYS A 85 -16.96 4.22 -18.23
C LYS A 85 -17.25 3.46 -16.93
N ASP A 86 -17.31 2.13 -16.97
CA ASP A 86 -17.57 1.30 -15.80
C ASP A 86 -16.31 1.10 -14.94
N GLN A 87 -15.11 1.41 -15.46
CA GLN A 87 -13.83 1.35 -14.72
C GLN A 87 -13.62 2.56 -13.79
N VAL A 88 -14.62 3.43 -13.65
CA VAL A 88 -14.54 4.60 -12.76
C VAL A 88 -14.34 4.12 -11.33
N ARG A 89 -13.22 4.52 -10.73
CA ARG A 89 -12.86 4.19 -9.36
C ARG A 89 -13.31 5.26 -8.37
N TRP A 90 -13.25 6.53 -8.78
CA TRP A 90 -13.65 7.70 -7.98
C TRP A 90 -13.91 8.93 -8.86
N ARG A 91 -14.61 9.93 -8.32
CA ARG A 91 -14.83 11.23 -8.98
C ARG A 91 -14.47 12.34 -8.00
N CYS A 92 -13.52 13.18 -8.39
CA CYS A 92 -13.20 14.45 -7.74
C CYS A 92 -14.06 15.54 -8.39
N ASN A 93 -15.28 15.73 -7.89
CA ASN A 93 -16.26 16.63 -8.49
C ASN A 93 -16.72 17.77 -7.56
N GLN A 94 -16.28 17.78 -6.30
CA GLN A 94 -16.59 18.85 -5.34
C GLN A 94 -15.33 19.62 -4.90
N PRO A 95 -14.74 20.46 -5.77
CA PRO A 95 -13.51 21.19 -5.45
C PRO A 95 -13.68 22.22 -4.31
N SER A 96 -14.90 22.70 -4.05
CA SER A 96 -15.25 23.64 -2.97
C SER A 96 -16.01 23.00 -1.81
N ALA A 97 -15.82 21.69 -1.59
CA ALA A 97 -16.50 20.95 -0.51
C ALA A 97 -16.22 21.57 0.88
N LYS A 98 -17.27 21.91 1.63
CA LYS A 98 -17.17 22.58 2.94
C LYS A 98 -16.45 21.77 4.03
N HIS A 99 -16.29 20.47 3.83
CA HIS A 99 -15.68 19.55 4.79
C HIS A 99 -14.20 19.26 4.49
N GLY A 100 -13.59 20.06 3.61
CA GLY A 100 -12.23 19.85 3.11
C GLY A 100 -12.19 19.00 1.83
N PRO A 101 -10.99 18.61 1.37
CA PRO A 101 -10.82 17.89 0.12
C PRO A 101 -11.50 16.52 0.14
N GLU A 102 -12.16 16.17 -0.98
CA GLU A 102 -12.62 14.81 -1.22
C GLU A 102 -11.44 13.83 -1.21
N LYS A 103 -11.67 12.63 -0.66
CA LYS A 103 -10.63 11.62 -0.49
C LYS A 103 -11.12 10.24 -0.88
N LEU A 104 -10.43 9.61 -1.83
CA LEU A 104 -10.51 8.17 -2.04
C LEU A 104 -9.51 7.49 -1.10
N SER A 105 -9.98 6.55 -0.29
CA SER A 105 -9.12 5.67 0.51
C SER A 105 -9.21 4.25 -0.05
N GLU A 106 -8.14 3.80 -0.70
CA GLU A 106 -7.99 2.44 -1.18
C GLU A 106 -7.25 1.60 -0.14
N LYS A 107 -7.77 0.41 0.16
CA LYS A 107 -7.08 -0.56 1.02
C LYS A 107 -6.52 -1.68 0.15
N PHE A 108 -5.21 -1.92 0.24
CA PHE A 108 -4.53 -2.98 -0.52
C PHE A 108 -4.74 -4.34 0.12
N GLN A 109 -5.98 -4.81 0.13
CA GLN A 109 -6.35 -6.09 0.73
C GLN A 109 -6.39 -7.21 -0.29
N ARG A 110 -6.03 -8.42 0.15
CA ARG A 110 -6.00 -9.61 -0.71
C ARG A 110 -7.40 -10.10 -1.09
N PHE A 111 -8.36 -9.92 -0.20
CA PHE A 111 -9.74 -10.36 -0.39
C PHE A 111 -10.68 -9.24 0.03
N THR A 112 -11.71 -9.02 -0.76
CA THR A 112 -12.75 -8.02 -0.48
C THR A 112 -14.10 -8.70 -0.37
N PRO A 113 -14.91 -8.40 0.67
CA PRO A 113 -16.27 -8.92 0.77
C PRO A 113 -17.23 -8.23 -0.23
N PHE A 114 -16.81 -7.13 -0.86
CA PHE A 114 -17.61 -6.40 -1.83
C PHE A 114 -17.37 -6.93 -3.25
N THR A 115 -18.44 -7.31 -3.95
CA THR A 115 -18.38 -7.94 -5.29
C THR A 115 -17.76 -7.06 -6.37
N LEU A 116 -17.90 -5.72 -6.25
CA LEU A 116 -17.26 -4.75 -7.14
C LEU A 116 -15.95 -4.17 -6.54
N GLY A 117 -15.48 -4.72 -5.42
CA GLY A 117 -14.24 -4.30 -4.79
C GLY A 117 -13.03 -4.80 -5.58
N LYS A 118 -11.90 -4.12 -5.43
CA LYS A 118 -10.63 -4.58 -5.99
C LYS A 118 -9.89 -5.46 -4.99
N GLU A 119 -9.35 -6.57 -5.48
CA GLU A 119 -8.40 -7.42 -4.77
C GLU A 119 -6.97 -7.14 -5.24
N PHE A 120 -6.05 -7.09 -4.28
CA PHE A 120 -4.66 -6.75 -4.51
C PHE A 120 -3.73 -7.93 -4.19
N LYS A 121 -2.67 -8.08 -4.99
CA LYS A 121 -1.71 -9.19 -4.90
C LYS A 121 -0.31 -8.64 -4.71
N GLU A 122 0.44 -9.29 -3.82
CA GLU A 122 1.87 -9.06 -3.66
C GLU A 122 2.62 -9.23 -4.99
N GLY A 123 3.64 -8.40 -5.22
CA GLY A 123 4.45 -8.40 -6.44
C GLY A 123 3.76 -7.84 -7.69
N HIS A 124 2.51 -7.36 -7.58
CA HIS A 124 1.77 -6.80 -8.71
C HIS A 124 1.77 -5.26 -8.69
N SER A 125 1.69 -4.68 -9.88
CA SER A 125 1.49 -3.24 -10.07
C SER A 125 0.05 -2.94 -10.50
N TYR A 126 -0.49 -1.85 -9.98
CA TYR A 126 -1.84 -1.37 -10.24
C TYR A 126 -1.76 0.07 -10.74
N TYR A 127 -2.63 0.44 -11.68
CA TYR A 127 -2.48 1.67 -12.43
C TYR A 127 -3.71 2.55 -12.30
N TYR A 128 -3.48 3.78 -11.82
CA TYR A 128 -4.50 4.80 -11.72
C TYR A 128 -4.25 5.87 -12.78
N ILE A 129 -5.31 6.28 -13.47
CA ILE A 129 -5.27 7.42 -14.41
C ILE A 129 -6.45 8.34 -14.13
N SER A 130 -6.36 9.60 -14.56
CA SER A 130 -7.49 10.53 -14.51
C SER A 130 -7.77 11.22 -15.82
N LYS A 131 -9.04 11.51 -16.07
CA LYS A 131 -9.50 12.42 -17.14
C LYS A 131 -10.20 13.64 -16.55
N PRO A 132 -9.95 14.85 -17.08
CA PRO A 132 -10.65 16.06 -16.63
C PRO A 132 -12.16 15.95 -16.87
N ILE A 133 -12.97 16.52 -15.97
CA ILE A 133 -14.45 16.54 -16.10
C ILE A 133 -14.92 17.75 -16.90
N SER A 134 -14.31 18.91 -16.68
CA SER A 134 -14.74 20.21 -17.23
C SER A 134 -13.94 20.66 -18.45
N HIS A 135 -12.73 20.13 -18.67
CA HIS A 135 -11.83 20.54 -19.75
C HIS A 135 -11.77 19.48 -20.84
N GLN A 136 -11.76 19.94 -22.10
CA GLN A 136 -11.53 19.12 -23.30
C GLN A 136 -10.03 18.88 -23.57
N GLU A 137 -9.17 19.20 -22.61
CA GLU A 137 -7.73 19.03 -22.74
C GLU A 137 -7.33 17.57 -22.50
N ASP A 138 -6.41 17.08 -23.32
CA ASP A 138 -5.90 15.70 -23.29
C ASP A 138 -4.75 15.50 -22.27
N TYR A 139 -4.77 16.20 -21.14
CA TYR A 139 -3.76 15.98 -20.11
C TYR A 139 -4.18 14.83 -19.18
N CYS A 140 -3.20 14.01 -18.80
CA CYS A 140 -3.41 12.82 -18.00
C CYS A 140 -2.47 12.79 -16.80
N LEU A 141 -3.04 12.78 -15.61
CA LEU A 141 -2.31 12.39 -14.41
C LEU A 141 -2.40 10.87 -14.28
N LYS A 142 -1.26 10.23 -14.02
CA LYS A 142 -1.16 8.78 -13.89
C LYS A 142 -0.25 8.40 -12.73
N LEU A 143 -0.63 7.34 -12.02
CA LEU A 143 0.06 6.82 -10.84
C LEU A 143 0.18 5.31 -10.96
N LYS A 144 1.39 4.80 -10.78
CA LYS A 144 1.64 3.36 -10.60
C LYS A 144 1.71 3.05 -9.11
N VAL A 145 1.05 1.99 -8.67
CA VAL A 145 1.15 1.50 -7.29
C VAL A 145 1.65 0.07 -7.31
N THR A 146 2.82 -0.17 -6.74
CA THR A 146 3.42 -1.51 -6.65
C THR A 146 3.17 -2.08 -5.26
N VAL A 147 2.55 -3.25 -5.19
CA VAL A 147 2.42 -3.98 -3.92
C VAL A 147 3.68 -4.80 -3.73
N ASP A 148 4.48 -4.44 -2.73
CA ASP A 148 5.75 -5.10 -2.46
C ASP A 148 5.51 -6.59 -2.14
N GLY A 149 6.29 -7.44 -2.80
CA GLY A 149 6.32 -8.86 -2.51
C GLY A 149 7.14 -9.16 -1.28
N LYS A 150 6.82 -10.25 -0.57
CA LYS A 150 7.79 -10.83 0.35
C LYS A 150 9.01 -11.25 -0.45
N ILE A 151 10.18 -10.71 -0.11
CA ILE A 151 11.47 -11.14 -0.67
C ILE A 151 11.69 -12.58 -0.21
N THR A 152 11.13 -13.57 -0.91
CA THR A 152 11.87 -14.81 -1.08
C THR A 152 13.00 -14.46 -2.04
N HIS A 153 14.23 -14.43 -1.53
CA HIS A 153 15.41 -14.54 -2.37
C HIS A 153 15.31 -15.87 -3.14
N SER A 154 14.58 -15.88 -4.25
CA SER A 154 14.85 -16.82 -5.33
C SER A 154 16.12 -16.30 -6.00
N PRO A 155 17.22 -17.07 -6.02
CA PRO A 155 18.32 -16.78 -6.93
C PRO A 155 17.73 -16.72 -8.33
N GLN A 156 18.12 -15.69 -9.09
CA GLN A 156 17.72 -15.46 -10.47
C GLN A 156 17.74 -16.76 -11.27
N ALA A 157 16.57 -17.31 -11.58
CA ALA A 157 16.45 -18.30 -12.63
C ALA A 157 16.47 -17.53 -13.95
N HIS A 158 17.63 -17.52 -14.60
CA HIS A 158 17.74 -17.18 -16.01
C HIS A 158 16.67 -17.95 -16.79
N ALA A 159 15.71 -17.23 -17.36
CA ALA A 159 14.73 -17.82 -18.25
C ALA A 159 15.42 -18.18 -19.58
N ASN A 160 15.60 -19.48 -19.84
CA ASN A 160 15.82 -19.99 -21.18
C ASN A 160 14.49 -20.62 -21.66
N PRO A 161 13.92 -20.21 -22.80
CA PRO A 161 12.60 -20.65 -23.21
C PRO A 161 12.69 -21.91 -24.08
N GLN A 162 12.37 -23.08 -23.53
CA GLN A 162 11.78 -24.22 -24.27
C GLN A 162 11.62 -25.45 -23.36
N GLU A 163 10.39 -25.76 -22.95
CA GLU A 163 9.85 -27.10 -23.18
C GLU A 163 8.34 -27.16 -22.94
N LYS A 164 7.62 -27.47 -24.03
CA LYS A 164 6.23 -27.92 -24.03
C LYS A 164 6.25 -29.44 -23.82
N ARG A 165 5.60 -29.97 -22.78
CA ARG A 165 4.74 -31.17 -22.88
C ARG A 165 3.90 -31.38 -21.61
N LEU A 166 2.78 -32.07 -21.79
CA LEU A 166 1.55 -32.07 -20.99
C LEU A 166 1.29 -33.47 -20.36
N GLN A 167 0.53 -33.52 -19.23
CA GLN A 167 -0.30 -34.62 -18.67
C GLN A 167 0.41 -35.89 -18.12
N SER A 168 -0.04 -36.63 -17.08
CA SER A 168 -1.07 -36.53 -16.01
C SER A 168 -0.92 -37.69 -14.99
N ASP A 169 -1.66 -37.59 -13.86
CA ASP A 169 -2.22 -38.64 -12.95
C ASP A 169 -1.35 -39.44 -11.94
N ASP A 170 -1.43 -39.00 -10.65
CA ASP A 170 -1.71 -39.68 -9.35
C ASP A 170 -0.95 -40.97 -8.87
N PRO A 171 -1.11 -41.44 -7.61
CA PRO A 171 -0.82 -40.87 -6.27
C PRO A 171 0.28 -41.66 -5.52
N GLU A 172 1.03 -41.08 -4.57
CA GLU A 172 1.35 -41.77 -3.29
C GLU A 172 1.91 -40.81 -2.23
N VAL A 173 1.36 -40.92 -1.03
CA VAL A 173 1.82 -40.28 0.20
C VAL A 173 3.09 -40.98 0.69
N GLN A 174 4.18 -40.23 0.86
CA GLN A 174 5.26 -40.62 1.78
C GLN A 174 5.55 -39.48 2.76
N VAL A 175 4.93 -39.61 3.93
CA VAL A 175 5.37 -38.96 5.15
C VAL A 175 6.68 -39.62 5.56
N LEU A 176 7.78 -38.84 5.64
CA LEU A 176 8.84 -39.15 6.59
C LEU A 176 9.47 -37.89 7.17
N HIS A 177 9.43 -37.87 8.50
CA HIS A 177 10.10 -36.97 9.42
C HIS A 177 11.59 -36.75 9.08
N SER A 178 12.06 -35.51 9.27
CA SER A 178 13.43 -35.31 9.73
C SER A 178 13.48 -34.33 10.88
N ILE A 179 14.02 -34.84 11.98
CA ILE A 179 14.34 -34.15 13.23
C ILE A 179 15.52 -33.23 12.95
N GLY A 180 15.28 -31.93 12.94
CA GLY A 180 16.32 -30.91 12.99
C GLY A 180 16.37 -30.31 14.38
N HIS A 181 17.32 -30.75 15.20
CA HIS A 181 17.68 -30.07 16.44
C HIS A 181 18.48 -28.79 16.14
N SER A 182 18.31 -27.82 17.04
CA SER A 182 19.18 -26.64 17.27
C SER A 182 18.94 -25.45 16.32
N ALA A 183 18.93 -24.21 16.76
CA ALA A 183 18.89 -23.59 18.08
C ALA A 183 18.43 -22.14 17.84
N ALA A 184 17.54 -21.62 18.67
CA ALA A 184 17.21 -20.21 18.66
C ALA A 184 18.39 -19.40 19.23
N PRO A 185 18.90 -18.35 18.56
CA PRO A 185 19.59 -17.29 19.27
C PRO A 185 18.53 -16.49 20.01
N ARG A 186 18.41 -16.76 21.33
CA ARG A 186 17.62 -15.94 22.24
C ARG A 186 18.25 -14.55 22.32
N LEU A 187 17.39 -13.54 22.27
CA LEU A 187 17.74 -12.14 22.50
C LEU A 187 18.54 -12.00 23.80
N PHE A 188 19.71 -11.37 23.69
CA PHE A 188 20.44 -10.83 24.84
C PHE A 188 19.57 -9.80 25.57
N PRO A 189 19.34 -9.92 26.89
CA PRO A 189 18.63 -8.91 27.65
C PRO A 189 19.62 -7.86 28.15
N LEU A 190 20.02 -6.92 27.30
CA LEU A 190 20.70 -5.69 27.77
C LEU A 190 19.75 -4.74 28.52
N ALA A 191 18.46 -5.08 28.61
CA ALA A 191 17.47 -4.30 29.34
C ALA A 191 17.54 -4.48 30.88
N TRP A 192 18.35 -5.40 31.40
CA TRP A 192 18.38 -5.67 32.86
C TRP A 192 19.42 -4.82 33.61
N VAL A 193 20.37 -4.20 32.90
CA VAL A 193 21.40 -3.35 33.53
C VAL A 193 20.83 -1.98 33.91
N VAL A 194 19.79 -1.48 33.22
CA VAL A 194 19.23 -0.14 33.49
C VAL A 194 18.26 -0.12 34.69
N LEU A 195 17.70 -1.26 35.08
CA LEU A 195 16.77 -1.35 36.22
C LEU A 195 17.46 -1.49 37.60
N LEU A 196 18.76 -1.76 37.66
CA LEU A 196 19.51 -1.90 38.92
C LEU A 196 20.34 -0.66 39.31
N LEU A 197 20.53 0.29 38.39
CA LEU A 197 21.23 1.55 38.67
C LEU A 197 20.56 2.45 39.74
N PRO A 198 19.21 2.52 39.87
CA PRO A 198 18.59 3.33 40.91
C PRO A 198 18.76 2.75 42.32
N LEU A 199 18.93 1.42 42.43
CA LEU A 199 19.08 0.71 43.71
C LEU A 199 20.49 0.84 44.29
N LEU A 200 21.52 0.99 43.45
CA LEU A 200 22.90 1.17 43.89
C LEU A 200 23.22 2.59 44.38
N LEU A 201 22.47 3.62 43.93
CA LEU A 201 22.68 5.02 44.34
C LEU A 201 22.00 5.39 45.67
N LEU A 202 21.10 4.55 46.19
CA LEU A 202 20.40 4.81 47.46
C LEU A 202 21.11 4.24 48.70
N GLN A 203 22.20 3.48 48.53
CA GLN A 203 23.02 3.01 49.66
C GLN A 203 24.20 3.94 50.01
N THR A 204 24.30 5.09 49.33
CA THR A 204 25.30 6.11 49.62
C THR A 204 24.64 7.45 49.98
N GLN A 205 23.85 7.46 51.06
CA GLN A 205 23.67 8.59 51.96
C GLN A 205 23.26 8.09 53.34
#